data_AF-A0A7C6KES3-F1
#
_entry.id   AF-A0A7C6KES3-F1
#
_cell.length_a   1.000
_cell.length_b   1.000
_cell.length_c   1.000
_cell.angle_alpha   90.00
_cell.angle_beta   90.00
_cell.angle_gamma   90.00
#
_symmetry.space_group_name_H-M   'P 1'
#
loop_
_entity.id
_entity.type
_entity.pdbx_description
1 polymer ?
#
loop_
_entity_poly.entity_id
_entity_poly.type
_entity_poly.pdbx_seq_one_letter_code
_entity_poly.pdbx_strand_id
1 'polypeptide(L)'
;MNQEAKDQGVLTVMLERLEKQRLPRLLDMQARVSQGEVLNDADLAFLGESMQDARQSEPLIAEHPDYQSFAAKLADLYKEITDKALANQERESG
;
A
#
# COMPACT_ATOMS: atom_id res chain seq x y z
N MET A 1 4.94 -24.31 22.55
CA MET A 1 4.50 -24.02 21.16
C MET A 1 5.04 -22.64 20.84
N ASN A 2 5.86 -22.51 19.79
CA ASN A 2 6.69 -21.33 19.56
C ASN A 2 5.84 -20.16 19.07
N GLN A 3 5.81 -19.06 19.83
CA GLN A 3 5.08 -17.82 19.50
C GLN A 3 5.52 -17.30 18.12
N GLU A 4 6.84 -17.32 17.87
CA GLU A 4 7.48 -16.94 16.60
C GLU A 4 6.92 -17.67 15.37
N ALA A 5 6.59 -18.96 15.50
CA ALA A 5 6.05 -19.74 14.38
C ALA A 5 4.59 -19.38 14.06
N LYS A 6 3.82 -18.93 15.07
CA LYS A 6 2.47 -18.39 14.85
C LYS A 6 2.52 -17.02 14.21
N ASP A 7 3.40 -16.15 14.70
CA ASP A 7 3.52 -14.78 14.19
C ASP A 7 3.99 -14.77 12.73
N GLN A 8 4.94 -15.65 12.38
CA GLN A 8 5.39 -15.83 10.99
C GLN A 8 4.28 -16.35 10.06
N GLY A 9 3.43 -17.26 10.54
CA GLY A 9 2.29 -17.77 9.77
C GLY A 9 1.19 -16.73 9.54
N VAL A 10 0.89 -15.91 10.57
CA VAL A 10 -0.06 -14.80 10.46
C VAL A 10 0.46 -13.75 9.49
N LEU A 11 1.75 -13.40 9.59
CA LEU A 11 2.36 -12.40 8.72
C LEU A 11 2.37 -12.85 7.25
N THR A 12 2.72 -14.10 6.99
CA THR A 12 2.71 -14.68 5.63
C THR A 12 1.33 -14.58 4.99
N VAL A 13 0.28 -14.91 5.75
CA VAL A 13 -1.10 -14.83 5.27
C VAL A 13 -1.56 -13.38 5.05
N MET A 14 -1.10 -12.44 5.88
CA MET A 14 -1.36 -11.01 5.67
C MET A 14 -0.67 -10.50 4.41
N LEU A 15 0.59 -10.87 4.18
CA LEU A 15 1.36 -10.56 2.98
C LEU A 15 0.72 -11.15 1.72
N GLU A 16 0.32 -12.42 1.75
CA GLU A 16 -0.36 -13.05 0.61
C GLU A 16 -1.67 -12.34 0.27
N ARG A 17 -2.44 -11.90 1.27
CA ARG A 17 -3.64 -11.10 1.02
C ARG A 17 -3.30 -9.72 0.48
N LEU A 18 -2.24 -9.09 0.99
CA LEU A 18 -1.80 -7.79 0.49
C LEU A 18 -1.39 -7.91 -0.98
N GLU A 19 -0.59 -8.91 -1.33
CA GLU A 19 -0.14 -9.18 -2.70
C GLU A 19 -1.29 -9.57 -3.64
N LYS A 20 -2.23 -10.42 -3.19
CA LYS A 20 -3.30 -10.94 -4.06
C LYS A 20 -4.54 -10.04 -4.15
N GLN A 21 -4.78 -9.20 -3.16
CA GLN A 21 -6.03 -8.40 -3.09
C GLN A 21 -5.76 -6.90 -3.16
N ARG A 22 -4.82 -6.37 -2.36
CA ARG A 22 -4.60 -4.92 -2.26
C ARG A 22 -3.67 -4.41 -3.35
N LEU A 23 -2.58 -5.13 -3.61
CA LEU A 23 -1.58 -4.75 -4.59
C LEU A 23 -2.14 -4.60 -6.01
N PRO A 24 -3.01 -5.49 -6.53
CA PRO A 24 -3.57 -5.31 -7.87
C PRO A 24 -4.39 -4.03 -7.99
N ARG A 25 -5.13 -3.66 -6.93
CA ARG A 25 -5.92 -2.43 -6.89
C ARG A 25 -5.04 -1.19 -6.78
N LEU A 26 -3.94 -1.25 -6.01
CA LEU A 26 -2.97 -0.15 -5.94
C LEU A 26 -2.24 0.05 -7.27
N LEU A 27 -1.88 -1.03 -7.97
CA LEU A 27 -1.26 -0.96 -9.30
C LEU A 27 -2.22 -0.41 -10.36
N ASP A 28 -3.49 -0.81 -10.32
CA ASP A 28 -4.53 -0.22 -11.17
C ASP A 28 -4.67 1.29 -10.92
N MET A 29 -4.74 1.68 -9.64
CA MET A 29 -4.79 3.09 -9.24
C MET A 29 -3.56 3.86 -9.72
N GLN A 30 -2.36 3.30 -9.55
CA GLN A 30 -1.09 3.86 -10.05
C GLN A 30 -1.13 4.08 -11.56
N ALA A 31 -1.66 3.12 -12.31
CA ALA A 31 -1.78 3.23 -13.76
C ALA A 31 -2.76 4.35 -14.15
N ARG A 32 -3.92 4.44 -13.48
CA ARG A 32 -4.93 5.48 -13.69
C ARG A 32 -4.38 6.89 -13.43
N VAL A 33 -3.76 7.12 -12.27
CA VAL A 33 -3.15 8.44 -11.96
C VAL A 33 -1.96 8.74 -12.85
N SER A 34 -1.24 7.73 -13.34
CA SER A 34 -0.17 7.94 -14.33
C SER A 34 -0.68 8.39 -15.69
N GLN A 35 -1.93 8.09 -16.02
CA GLN A 35 -2.60 8.56 -17.25
C GLN A 35 -3.23 9.95 -17.08
N GLY A 36 -3.12 10.56 -15.90
CA GLY A 36 -3.67 11.89 -15.62
C GLY A 36 -5.05 11.86 -14.97
N GLU A 37 -5.56 10.70 -14.58
CA GLU A 37 -6.87 10.60 -13.94
C GLU A 37 -6.85 11.15 -12.50
N VAL A 38 -7.92 11.85 -12.11
CA VAL A 38 -8.14 12.32 -10.74
C VAL A 38 -8.80 11.21 -9.92
N LEU A 39 -8.25 10.93 -8.74
CA LEU A 39 -8.84 9.99 -7.81
C LEU A 39 -10.14 10.56 -7.23
N ASN A 40 -11.18 9.73 -7.22
CA ASN A 40 -12.44 10.07 -6.56
C ASN A 40 -12.38 9.77 -5.04
N ASP A 41 -13.41 10.18 -4.29
CA ASP A 41 -13.49 9.95 -2.84
C ASP A 41 -13.34 8.48 -2.43
N ALA A 42 -13.85 7.54 -3.24
CA ALA A 42 -13.74 6.11 -2.94
C ALA A 42 -12.32 5.58 -3.12
N ASP A 43 -11.60 6.07 -4.14
CA ASP A 43 -10.19 5.77 -4.35
C ASP A 43 -9.33 6.37 -3.24
N LEU A 44 -9.58 7.61 -2.85
CA LEU A 44 -8.89 8.28 -1.74
C LEU A 44 -9.14 7.58 -0.40
N ALA A 45 -10.38 7.16 -0.11
CA ALA A 45 -10.72 6.41 1.08
C ALA A 45 -9.99 5.05 1.12
N PHE A 46 -9.97 4.32 0.01
CA PHE A 46 -9.24 3.05 -0.11
C PHE A 46 -7.73 3.23 0.08
N LEU A 47 -7.16 4.27 -0.51
CA LEU A 47 -5.74 4.59 -0.43
C LEU A 47 -5.36 4.93 1.03
N GLY A 48 -6.18 5.73 1.71
CA GLY A 48 -6.01 6.07 3.13
C GLY A 48 -6.06 4.84 4.05
N GLU A 49 -7.07 3.98 3.88
CA GLU A 49 -7.22 2.74 4.65
C GLU A 49 -6.02 1.80 4.43
N SER A 50 -5.62 1.63 3.17
CA SER A 50 -4.47 0.78 2.82
C SER A 50 -3.17 1.27 3.46
N MET A 51 -2.93 2.58 3.46
CA MET A 51 -1.76 3.17 4.13
C MET A 51 -1.82 3.04 5.65
N GLN A 52 -3.00 3.12 6.25
CA GLN A 52 -3.16 2.95 7.70
C GLN A 52 -2.80 1.52 8.11
N ASP A 53 -3.31 0.53 7.39
CA ASP A 53 -3.00 -0.88 7.67
C ASP A 53 -1.51 -1.21 7.47
N ALA A 54 -0.87 -0.60 6.45
CA ALA A 54 0.56 -0.73 6.25
C ALA A 54 1.35 -0.19 7.45
N ARG A 55 0.95 0.98 7.99
CA ARG A 55 1.55 1.56 9.20
C ARG A 55 1.34 0.71 10.44
N GLN A 56 0.16 0.13 10.62
CA GLN A 56 -0.09 -0.78 11.73
C GLN A 56 0.77 -2.05 11.66
N SER A 57 1.26 -2.39 10.47
CA SER A 57 2.15 -3.54 10.24
C SER A 57 3.65 -3.19 10.37
N GLU A 58 4.02 -1.91 10.40
CA GLU A 58 5.43 -1.47 10.57
C GLU A 58 6.18 -2.12 11.73
N PRO A 59 5.66 -2.18 12.98
CA PRO A 59 6.38 -2.79 14.09
C PRO A 59 6.66 -4.28 13.84
N LEU A 60 5.71 -5.00 13.23
CA LEU A 60 5.90 -6.41 12.89
C LEU A 60 6.96 -6.59 11.79
N ILE A 61 6.95 -5.71 10.79
CA ILE A 61 7.95 -5.71 9.71
C ILE A 61 9.35 -5.37 10.25
N ALA A 62 9.44 -4.48 11.24
CA ALA A 62 10.71 -4.10 11.87
C ALA A 62 11.39 -5.29 12.58
N GLU A 63 10.60 -6.22 13.12
CA GLU A 63 11.10 -7.46 13.75
C GLU A 63 11.51 -8.54 12.73
N HIS A 64 11.19 -8.34 11.44
CA HIS A 64 11.40 -9.32 10.38
C HIS A 64 12.09 -8.70 9.14
N PRO A 65 13.44 -8.72 9.08
CA PRO A 65 14.20 -8.06 8.02
C PRO A 65 13.88 -8.55 6.60
N ASP A 66 13.44 -9.80 6.43
CA ASP A 66 12.98 -10.35 5.15
C ASP A 66 11.86 -9.53 4.49
N TYR A 67 11.04 -8.83 5.28
CA TYR A 67 9.92 -8.03 4.77
C TYR A 67 10.25 -6.55 4.58
N GLN A 68 11.42 -6.07 5.04
CA GLN A 68 11.83 -4.68 4.86
C GLN A 68 11.88 -4.28 3.38
N SER A 69 12.39 -5.18 2.53
CA SER A 69 12.45 -4.93 1.08
C SER A 69 11.06 -4.82 0.44
N PHE A 70 10.08 -5.57 0.95
CA PHE A 70 8.70 -5.50 0.48
C PHE A 70 8.02 -4.22 0.95
N ALA A 71 8.17 -3.89 2.24
CA ALA A 71 7.62 -2.69 2.84
C ALA A 71 8.14 -1.41 2.17
N ALA A 72 9.44 -1.37 1.84
CA ALA A 72 10.03 -0.26 1.08
C ALA A 72 9.37 -0.08 -0.29
N LYS A 73 9.22 -1.16 -1.07
CA LYS A 73 8.54 -1.11 -2.37
C LYS A 73 7.09 -0.65 -2.25
N LEU A 74 6.38 -1.09 -1.20
CA LEU A 74 5.00 -0.69 -0.97
C LEU A 74 4.90 0.80 -0.58
N ALA A 75 5.84 1.29 0.23
CA ALA A 75 5.94 2.71 0.58
C ALA A 75 6.23 3.59 -0.65
N ASP A 76 7.15 3.16 -1.51
CA ASP A 76 7.42 3.85 -2.79
C ASP A 76 6.18 3.87 -3.69
N LEU A 77 5.42 2.77 -3.76
CA LEU A 77 4.17 2.71 -4.52
C LEU A 77 3.13 3.70 -3.99
N TYR A 78 2.91 3.77 -2.67
CA TYR A 78 1.99 4.73 -2.07
C TYR A 78 2.40 6.18 -2.35
N LYS A 79 3.71 6.46 -2.25
CA LYS A 79 4.25 7.77 -2.57
C LYS A 79 3.97 8.15 -4.02
N GLU A 80 4.28 7.26 -4.97
CA GLU A 80 4.07 7.56 -6.39
C GLU A 80 2.59 7.80 -6.74
N ILE A 81 1.68 6.99 -6.18
CA ILE A 81 0.24 7.18 -6.36
C ILE A 81 -0.18 8.54 -5.83
N THR A 82 0.26 8.90 -4.62
CA THR A 82 -0.15 10.15 -3.95
C THR A 82 0.40 11.38 -4.67
N ASP A 83 1.67 11.37 -5.06
CA ASP A 83 2.32 12.47 -5.79
C ASP A 83 1.62 12.73 -7.13
N LYS A 84 1.30 11.66 -7.88
CA LYS A 84 0.58 11.78 -9.15
C LYS A 84 -0.87 12.21 -8.96
N ALA A 85 -1.57 11.63 -7.99
CA ALA A 85 -2.96 12.00 -7.69
C ALA A 85 -3.08 13.48 -7.33
N LEU A 86 -2.17 13.99 -6.50
CA LEU A 86 -2.12 15.41 -6.14
C LEU A 86 -1.87 16.27 -7.37
N ALA A 87 -0.85 15.94 -8.18
CA ALA A 87 -0.54 16.69 -9.39
C ALA A 87 -1.70 16.70 -10.40
N ASN A 88 -2.48 15.62 -10.50
CA ASN A 88 -3.66 15.57 -11.36
C ASN A 88 -4.79 16.45 -10.83
N GLN A 89 -5.04 16.40 -9.51
CA GLN A 89 -6.05 17.24 -8.87
C GLN A 89 -5.74 18.74 -8.98
N GLU A 90 -4.46 19.12 -8.84
CA GLU A 90 -4.02 20.51 -9.04
C GLU A 90 -4.24 20.99 -10.48
N ARG A 91 -4.01 20.13 -11.48
CA ARG A 91 -4.27 20.46 -12.90
C ARG A 91 -5.75 20.62 -13.22
N GLU A 92 -6.62 19.86 -12.57
CA GLU A 92 -8.07 19.96 -12.79
C GLU A 92 -8.72 21.13 -12.05
N SER A 93 -8.11 21.59 -10.97
CA SER A 93 -8.60 22.72 -10.17
C SER A 93 -8.05 24.09 -10.61
N GLY A 94 -7.10 24.12 -11.54
CA GLY A 94 -6.42 25.33 -12.05
C GLY A 94 -6.90 25.74 -13.44
#